data_AF-A0A7C1U161-F1
#
_entry.id   AF-A0A7C1U161-F1
#
_cell.length_a   1.000
_cell.length_b   1.000
_cell.length_c   1.000
_cell.angle_alpha   90.00
_cell.angle_beta   90.00
_cell.angle_gamma   90.00
#
_symmetry.space_group_name_H-M   'P 1'
#
loop_
_entity.id
_entity.type
_entity.pdbx_description
1 polymer ?
#
loop_
_entity_poly.entity_id
_entity_poly.type
_entity_poly.pdbx_seq_one_letter_code
_entity_poly.pdbx_strand_id
1 'polypeptide(L)'
;MDELDELDEEFRDDPDYQRLSREEKLRILRVMERMMELGMAAVYGDEPEGVPDSDWPCERYLDRCKAKCCTFIFALTKEEVAGGRIAWNRERPYFVARDADGYCPHLDREAFRCTVYEHRPLRCRRYDCREDEALAFLYENG
;
A
#
# COMPACT_ATOMS: atom_id res chain seq x y z
N MET A 1 -22.85 -6.26 -4.40
CA MET A 1 -22.73 -5.22 -5.44
C MET A 1 -21.64 -5.71 -6.35
N ASP A 2 -21.90 -5.83 -7.65
CA ASP A 2 -20.85 -6.17 -8.61
C ASP A 2 -19.93 -4.95 -8.81
N GLU A 3 -18.67 -5.15 -9.20
CA GLU A 3 -17.70 -4.06 -9.42
C GLU A 3 -18.24 -3.03 -10.42
N LEU A 4 -19.06 -3.49 -11.38
CA LEU A 4 -19.74 -2.62 -12.33
C LEU A 4 -20.80 -1.71 -11.70
N ASP A 5 -21.47 -2.18 -10.64
CA ASP A 5 -22.52 -1.41 -9.96
C ASP A 5 -21.90 -0.22 -9.20
N GLU A 6 -20.70 -0.42 -8.62
CA GLU A 6 -19.94 0.64 -7.94
C GLU A 6 -19.49 1.72 -8.93
N LEU A 7 -18.99 1.31 -10.10
CA LEU A 7 -18.59 2.23 -11.17
C LEU A 7 -19.80 2.95 -11.78
N ASP A 8 -20.95 2.28 -11.93
CA ASP A 8 -22.18 2.92 -12.39
C ASP A 8 -22.69 4.00 -11.44
N GLU A 9 -22.42 3.87 -10.13
CA GLU A 9 -22.69 4.92 -9.15
C GLU A 9 -21.66 6.05 -9.20
N GLU A 10 -20.37 5.73 -9.27
CA GLU A 10 -19.28 6.71 -9.33
C GLU A 10 -19.35 7.60 -10.58
N PHE A 11 -19.60 6.99 -11.75
CA PHE A 11 -19.64 7.67 -13.05
C PHE A 11 -21.06 7.98 -13.51
N ARG A 12 -22.03 8.07 -12.59
CA ARG A 12 -23.44 8.32 -12.90
C ARG A 12 -23.65 9.57 -13.76
N ASP A 13 -22.89 10.62 -13.49
CA ASP A 13 -23.01 11.92 -14.15
C ASP A 13 -22.07 12.11 -15.36
N ASP A 14 -21.26 11.11 -15.72
CA ASP A 14 -20.32 11.18 -16.84
C ASP A 14 -20.99 10.78 -18.17
N PRO A 15 -21.19 11.73 -19.11
CA PRO A 15 -21.90 11.45 -20.36
C PRO A 15 -21.15 10.51 -21.32
N ASP A 16 -19.83 10.40 -21.21
CA ASP A 16 -19.05 9.44 -22.01
C ASP A 16 -19.23 8.02 -21.45
N TYR A 17 -19.22 7.88 -20.12
CA TYR A 17 -19.48 6.61 -19.47
C TYR A 17 -20.91 6.08 -19.71
N GLN A 18 -21.91 6.97 -19.63
CA GLN A 18 -23.32 6.59 -19.86
C GLN A 18 -23.61 6.16 -21.31
N ARG A 19 -22.76 6.51 -22.28
CA ARG A 19 -22.89 6.07 -23.68
C ARG A 19 -22.42 4.63 -23.91
N LEU A 20 -21.65 4.08 -22.97
CA LEU A 20 -21.10 2.73 -23.09
C LEU A 20 -22.13 1.68 -22.70
N SER A 21 -22.30 0.67 -23.55
CA SER A 21 -23.05 -0.54 -23.19
C SER A 21 -22.33 -1.31 -22.08
N ARG A 22 -23.08 -2.17 -21.38
CA ARG A 22 -22.52 -3.06 -20.34
C ARG A 22 -21.37 -3.92 -20.87
N GLU A 23 -21.45 -4.39 -22.12
CA GLU A 23 -20.38 -5.19 -22.74
C GLU A 23 -19.11 -4.36 -22.99
N GLU A 24 -19.25 -3.11 -23.45
CA GLU A 24 -18.13 -2.20 -23.67
C GLU A 24 -17.44 -1.84 -22.35
N LYS A 25 -18.21 -1.54 -21.29
CA LYS A 25 -17.66 -1.30 -19.94
C LYS A 25 -16.83 -2.49 -19.46
N LEU A 26 -17.36 -3.71 -19.56
CA LEU A 26 -16.64 -4.93 -19.19
C LEU A 26 -15.38 -5.16 -20.03
N ARG A 27 -15.39 -4.78 -21.32
CA ARG A 27 -14.21 -4.87 -22.17
C ARG A 27 -13.13 -3.88 -21.74
N ILE A 28 -13.50 -2.65 -21.42
CA ILE A 28 -12.59 -1.63 -20.91
C ILE A 28 -11.96 -2.08 -19.60
N LEU A 29 -12.76 -2.61 -18.65
CA LEU A 29 -12.25 -3.12 -17.38
C LEU A 29 -11.21 -4.22 -17.56
N ARG A 30 -11.48 -5.22 -18.42
CA ARG A 30 -10.49 -6.27 -18.73
C ARG A 30 -9.20 -5.71 -19.35
N VAL A 31 -9.31 -4.69 -20.21
CA VAL A 31 -8.11 -4.04 -20.80
C VAL A 31 -7.34 -3.28 -19.73
N MET A 32 -8.02 -2.54 -18.86
CA MET A 32 -7.40 -1.82 -17.74
C MET A 32 -6.71 -2.79 -16.77
N GLU A 33 -7.35 -3.89 -16.41
CA GLU A 33 -6.77 -4.96 -15.61
C GLU A 33 -5.46 -5.47 -16.23
N ARG A 34 -5.49 -5.77 -17.54
CA ARG A 34 -4.29 -6.20 -18.26
C ARG A 34 -3.21 -5.12 -18.33
N MET A 35 -3.57 -3.85 -18.47
CA MET A 35 -2.61 -2.73 -18.45
C MET A 35 -1.97 -2.57 -17.06
N MET A 36 -2.71 -2.78 -15.99
CA MET A 36 -2.18 -2.79 -14.62
C MET A 36 -1.21 -3.96 -14.40
N GLU A 37 -1.54 -5.17 -14.89
CA GLU A 37 -0.63 -6.32 -14.85
C GLU A 37 0.69 -6.07 -15.59
N LEU A 38 0.63 -5.30 -16.69
CA LEU A 38 1.78 -4.90 -17.49
C LEU A 38 2.53 -3.67 -16.93
N GLY A 39 2.07 -3.09 -15.81
CA GLY A 39 2.69 -1.90 -15.22
C GLY A 39 2.49 -0.61 -16.01
N MET A 40 1.53 -0.58 -16.93
CA MET A 40 1.28 0.56 -17.82
C MET A 40 0.37 1.63 -17.21
N ALA A 41 -0.28 1.33 -16.09
CA ALA A 41 -1.06 2.28 -15.29
C ALA A 41 -0.39 2.48 -13.93
N ALA A 42 -0.31 3.73 -13.48
CA ALA A 42 0.33 4.06 -12.21
C ALA A 42 -0.73 4.40 -11.17
N VAL A 43 -0.70 3.71 -10.03
CA VAL A 43 -1.64 3.89 -8.92
C VAL A 43 -0.87 4.43 -7.73
N TYR A 44 -1.33 5.54 -7.16
CA TYR A 44 -0.80 6.08 -5.92
C TYR A 44 -1.62 5.56 -4.73
N GLY A 45 -0.99 5.50 -3.56
CA GLY A 45 -1.68 5.23 -2.31
C GLY A 45 -2.60 6.39 -1.95
N ASP A 46 -3.81 6.04 -1.52
CA ASP A 46 -4.76 6.96 -0.91
C ASP A 46 -4.78 6.68 0.60
N GLU A 47 -4.13 7.56 1.36
CA GLU A 47 -3.97 7.44 2.80
C GLU A 47 -4.75 8.57 3.46
N PRO A 48 -5.67 8.29 4.39
CA PRO A 48 -6.60 9.29 4.90
C PRO A 48 -5.88 10.46 5.58
N GLU A 49 -6.38 11.67 5.34
CA GLU A 49 -5.92 12.87 6.02
C GLU A 49 -6.34 12.87 7.50
N GLY A 50 -5.59 13.60 8.33
CA GLY A 50 -5.93 13.77 9.76
C GLY A 50 -5.73 12.54 10.65
N VAL A 51 -5.39 11.37 10.09
CA VAL A 51 -5.03 10.19 10.88
C VAL A 51 -3.62 10.39 11.46
N PRO A 52 -3.47 10.38 12.79
CA PRO A 52 -2.17 10.57 13.44
C PRO A 52 -1.27 9.34 13.25
N ASP A 53 0.03 9.55 13.43
CA ASP A 53 1.01 8.47 13.48
C ASP A 53 0.75 7.57 14.71
N SER A 54 1.10 6.29 14.62
CA SER A 54 1.03 5.41 15.78
C SER A 54 2.01 5.89 16.85
N ASP A 55 1.56 5.91 18.10
CA ASP A 55 2.39 6.22 19.27
C ASP A 55 3.22 5.01 19.75
N TRP A 56 3.10 3.88 19.06
CA TRP A 56 3.73 2.63 19.44
C TRP A 56 5.27 2.69 19.33
N PRO A 57 6.04 2.36 20.40
CA PRO A 57 7.49 2.46 20.41
C PRO A 57 8.15 1.27 19.69
N CYS A 58 8.00 1.22 18.36
CA CYS A 58 8.41 0.10 17.50
C CYS A 58 9.83 -0.41 17.80
N GLU A 59 10.79 0.50 18.02
CA GLU A 59 12.20 0.17 18.27
C GLU A 59 12.41 -0.80 19.44
N ARG A 60 11.51 -0.80 20.43
CA ARG A 60 11.59 -1.68 21.62
C ARG A 60 11.16 -3.11 21.34
N TYR A 61 10.49 -3.36 20.22
CA TYR A 61 9.84 -4.64 19.90
C TYR A 61 10.26 -5.20 18.54
N LEU A 62 11.27 -4.62 17.87
CA LEU A 62 11.67 -5.03 16.52
C LEU A 62 12.10 -6.51 16.44
N ASP A 63 12.74 -7.01 17.49
CA ASP A 63 13.14 -8.40 17.63
C ASP A 63 11.95 -9.36 17.72
N ARG A 64 10.76 -8.91 18.12
CA ARG A 64 9.55 -9.73 18.20
C ARG A 64 8.57 -9.46 17.06
N CYS A 65 8.41 -8.21 16.66
CA CYS A 65 7.62 -7.78 15.50
C CYS A 65 8.24 -8.23 14.17
N LYS A 66 9.55 -8.47 14.14
CA LYS A 66 10.31 -8.91 12.95
C LYS A 66 10.11 -8.00 11.74
N ALA A 67 10.04 -6.70 12.02
CA ALA A 67 9.79 -5.65 11.02
C ALA A 67 8.57 -5.92 10.12
N LYS A 68 7.44 -6.34 10.71
CA LYS A 68 6.19 -6.67 9.97
C LYS A 68 5.77 -5.61 8.95
N CYS A 69 5.88 -4.32 9.27
CA CYS A 69 5.54 -3.24 8.33
C CYS A 69 6.40 -3.24 7.05
N CYS A 70 7.61 -3.80 7.10
CA CYS A 70 8.48 -3.95 5.94
C CYS A 70 8.04 -5.09 5.00
N THR A 71 7.04 -5.91 5.37
CA THR A 71 6.50 -6.96 4.48
C THR A 71 5.27 -6.51 3.69
N PHE A 72 4.78 -5.29 3.92
CA PHE A 72 3.54 -4.81 3.32
C PHE A 72 3.67 -4.59 1.80
N ILE A 73 2.53 -4.72 1.12
CA ILE A 73 2.38 -4.45 -0.30
C ILE A 73 1.34 -3.33 -0.42
N PHE A 74 1.77 -2.14 -0.81
CA PHE A 74 0.89 -0.97 -0.94
C PHE A 74 1.48 0.03 -1.93
N ALA A 75 0.62 0.85 -2.52
CA ALA A 75 1.02 2.00 -3.32
C ALA A 75 1.44 3.17 -2.42
N LEU A 76 2.54 3.83 -2.77
CA LEU A 76 3.01 5.04 -2.11
C LEU A 76 2.17 6.23 -2.54
N THR A 77 1.99 7.21 -1.66
CA THR A 77 1.32 8.45 -2.02
C THR A 77 2.15 9.26 -3.03
N LYS A 78 1.52 10.23 -3.68
CA LYS A 78 2.22 11.11 -4.63
C LYS A 78 3.35 11.88 -3.96
N GLU A 79 3.14 12.32 -2.74
CA GLU A 79 4.12 13.07 -1.93
C GLU A 79 5.30 12.18 -1.53
N GLU A 80 5.05 10.91 -1.19
CA GLU A 80 6.09 9.95 -0.84
C GLU A 80 6.99 9.61 -2.04
N VAL A 81 6.37 9.41 -3.21
CA VAL A 81 7.08 9.20 -4.48
C VAL A 81 7.90 10.45 -4.84
N ALA A 82 7.28 11.64 -4.79
CA ALA A 82 7.97 12.90 -5.09
C ALA A 82 9.11 13.18 -4.10
N GLY A 83 8.97 12.74 -2.85
CA GLY A 83 9.99 12.86 -1.82
C GLY A 83 11.25 12.05 -2.13
N GLY A 84 11.18 11.02 -2.98
CA GLY A 84 12.33 10.30 -3.54
C GLY A 84 13.14 9.47 -2.54
N ARG A 85 12.66 9.31 -1.30
CA ARG A 85 13.35 8.58 -0.22
C ARG A 85 12.97 7.10 -0.16
N ILE A 86 11.80 6.76 -0.71
CA ILE A 86 11.24 5.41 -0.64
C ILE A 86 11.39 4.74 -2.01
N ALA A 87 11.93 3.52 -2.00
CA ALA A 87 12.10 2.75 -3.22
C ALA A 87 10.75 2.17 -3.63
N TRP A 88 10.42 2.26 -4.92
CA TRP A 88 9.18 1.75 -5.48
C TRP A 88 9.43 0.75 -6.62
N ASN A 89 8.43 -0.08 -6.87
CA ASN A 89 8.47 -1.20 -7.80
C ASN A 89 8.39 -0.71 -9.25
N ARG A 90 9.42 -0.98 -10.04
CA ARG A 90 9.50 -0.54 -11.44
C ARG A 90 8.49 -1.21 -12.37
N GLU A 91 8.09 -2.44 -12.06
CA GLU A 91 7.11 -3.22 -12.81
C GLU A 91 5.68 -2.91 -12.38
N ARG A 92 5.50 -2.43 -11.15
CA ARG A 92 4.22 -1.96 -10.61
C ARG A 92 4.42 -0.54 -10.06
N PRO A 93 4.36 0.49 -10.93
CA PRO A 93 4.74 1.84 -10.56
C PRO A 93 4.13 2.29 -9.24
N TYR A 94 4.97 2.90 -8.41
CA TYR A 94 4.66 3.48 -7.10
C TYR A 94 4.24 2.51 -5.99
N PHE A 95 4.06 1.21 -6.24
CA PHE A 95 4.05 0.24 -5.15
C PHE A 95 5.39 0.25 -4.42
N VAL A 96 5.41 0.10 -3.10
CA VAL A 96 6.67 -0.04 -2.36
C VAL A 96 7.50 -1.18 -2.97
N ALA A 97 8.80 -0.93 -3.18
CA ALA A 97 9.72 -1.93 -3.72
C ALA A 97 9.85 -3.10 -2.75
N ARG A 98 10.11 -4.29 -3.30
CA ARG A 98 10.33 -5.50 -2.53
C ARG A 98 11.51 -6.27 -3.09
N ASP A 99 12.33 -6.78 -2.19
CA ASP A 99 13.39 -7.72 -2.51
C ASP A 99 12.83 -9.15 -2.62
N ALA A 100 13.66 -10.09 -3.08
CA ALA A 100 13.25 -11.47 -3.33
C ALA A 100 12.76 -12.22 -2.07
N ASP A 101 13.15 -11.75 -0.88
CA ASP A 101 12.71 -12.28 0.42
C ASP A 101 11.33 -11.75 0.84
N GLY A 102 10.72 -10.86 0.06
CA GLY A 102 9.41 -10.27 0.33
C GLY A 102 9.43 -9.08 1.28
N TYR A 103 10.60 -8.62 1.73
CA TYR A 103 10.73 -7.39 2.51
C TYR A 103 10.99 -6.18 1.62
N CYS A 104 10.68 -4.99 2.12
CA CYS A 104 11.10 -3.75 1.49
C CYS A 104 12.63 -3.60 1.60
N PRO A 105 13.29 -2.96 0.62
CA PRO A 105 14.74 -2.87 0.56
C PRO A 105 15.36 -1.98 1.66
N HIS A 106 14.51 -1.23 2.38
CA HIS A 106 14.93 -0.35 3.47
C HIS A 106 15.06 -1.08 4.82
N LEU A 107 14.88 -2.39 4.86
CA LEU A 107 15.10 -3.18 6.06
C LEU A 107 16.60 -3.48 6.25
N ASP A 108 17.13 -3.13 7.42
CA ASP A 108 18.31 -3.78 7.99
C ASP A 108 17.87 -5.14 8.55
N ARG A 109 18.31 -6.22 7.89
CA ARG A 109 17.91 -7.60 8.20
C ARG A 109 18.48 -8.11 9.51
N GLU A 110 19.65 -7.60 9.91
CA GLU A 110 20.32 -8.05 11.12
C GLU A 110 19.64 -7.44 12.36
N ALA A 111 19.35 -6.14 12.28
CA ALA A 111 18.77 -5.40 13.40
C ALA A 111 17.24 -5.30 13.38
N PHE A 112 16.58 -5.74 12.31
CA PHE A 112 15.16 -5.49 12.02
C PHE A 112 14.78 -4.00 12.04
N ARG A 113 15.72 -3.10 11.73
CA ARG A 113 15.50 -1.64 11.73
C ARG A 113 15.21 -1.13 10.33
N CYS A 114 14.31 -0.16 10.23
CA CYS A 114 14.10 0.56 8.98
C CYS A 114 15.20 1.63 8.81
N THR A 115 15.96 1.58 7.72
CA THR A 115 17.03 2.54 7.43
C THR A 115 16.51 3.94 7.07
N VAL A 116 15.21 4.05 6.77
CA VAL A 116 14.50 5.31 6.47
C VAL A 116 13.43 5.63 7.53
N TYR A 117 13.67 5.27 8.80
CA TYR A 117 12.68 5.34 9.88
C TYR A 117 11.94 6.70 9.99
N GLU A 118 12.69 7.81 9.92
CA GLU A 118 12.16 9.18 9.98
C GLU A 118 11.34 9.59 8.74
N HIS A 119 11.53 8.87 7.64
CA HIS A 119 10.90 9.15 6.36
C HIS A 119 9.94 8.04 5.93
N ARG A 120 9.55 7.16 6.86
CA ARG A 120 8.63 6.06 6.61
C ARG A 120 7.34 6.56 5.94
N PRO A 121 6.82 5.81 4.94
CA PRO A 121 5.51 6.05 4.36
C PRO A 121 4.42 6.13 5.44
N LEU A 122 3.35 6.88 5.18
CA LEU A 122 2.15 7.04 6.00
C LEU A 122 1.65 5.68 6.51
N ARG A 123 1.53 4.69 5.62
CA ARG A 123 1.11 3.34 6.01
C ARG A 123 2.05 2.68 7.03
N CYS A 124 3.36 2.89 6.92
CA CYS A 124 4.34 2.30 7.83
C CYS A 124 4.44 3.03 9.18
N ARG A 125 4.19 4.34 9.22
CA ARG A 125 4.20 5.14 10.46
C ARG A 125 2.90 5.02 11.26
N ARG A 126 1.78 4.77 10.58
CA ARG A 126 0.45 4.60 11.19
C ARG A 126 0.19 3.17 11.62
N TYR A 127 0.96 2.21 11.10
CA TYR A 127 0.83 0.82 11.50
C TYR A 127 1.11 0.63 12.99
N ASP A 128 0.13 0.05 13.68
CA ASP A 128 0.21 -0.34 15.07
C ASP A 128 0.19 -1.87 15.19
N CYS A 129 1.30 -2.48 15.58
CA CYS A 129 1.37 -3.94 15.69
C CYS A 129 0.56 -4.50 16.86
N ARG A 130 -0.08 -3.67 17.70
CA ARG A 130 -1.06 -4.14 18.69
C ARG A 130 -2.39 -4.55 18.07
N GLU A 131 -2.72 -3.98 16.92
CA GLU A 131 -3.96 -4.25 16.19
C GLU A 131 -3.82 -5.42 15.20
N ASP A 132 -2.60 -5.94 15.04
CA ASP A 132 -2.31 -7.09 14.19
C ASP A 132 -2.54 -8.39 14.97
N GLU A 133 -3.63 -9.10 14.66
CA GLU A 133 -3.99 -10.37 15.29
C GLU A 133 -2.85 -11.39 15.24
N ALA A 134 -2.06 -11.40 14.16
CA ALA A 134 -0.93 -12.32 14.02
C ALA A 134 0.21 -12.01 15.01
N LEU A 135 0.20 -10.81 15.61
CA LEU A 135 1.16 -10.35 16.62
C LEU A 135 0.54 -10.17 18.01
N ALA A 136 -0.72 -10.56 18.22
CA ALA A 136 -1.40 -10.44 19.51
C ALA A 136 -0.61 -11.09 20.68
N PHE A 137 0.08 -12.20 20.40
CA PHE A 137 0.93 -12.92 21.37
C PHE A 137 2.05 -12.08 21.98
N LEU A 138 2.45 -10.98 21.33
CA LEU A 138 3.47 -10.05 21.83
C LEU A 138 3.04 -9.33 23.11
N TYR A 139 1.73 -9.27 23.38
CA TYR A 139 1.15 -8.45 24.45
C TYR A 139 0.37 -9.26 25.48
N GLU A 140 -0.03 -10.48 25.17
CA GLU A 140 -0.79 -11.35 26.09
C GLU A 140 0.08 -11.99 27.19
N ASN A 141 1.42 -11.88 27.12
CA ASN A 141 2.37 -12.48 28.08
C ASN A 141 3.39 -11.47 28.64
N GLY A 142 2.95 -10.23 28.92
CA GLY A 142 3.77 -9.16 29.50
C GLY A 142 4.32 -9.47 30.89
#